data_AF-E9I6Z6-F1
#
_entry.id   AF-E9I6Z6-F1
#
_cell.length_a   1.000
_cell.length_b   1.000
_cell.length_c   1.000
_cell.angle_alpha   90.00
_cell.angle_beta   90.00
_cell.angle_gamma   90.00
#
_symmetry.space_group_name_H-M   'P 1'
#
loop_
_entity.id
_entity.type
_entity.pdbx_description
1 polymer ?
#
loop_
_entity_poly.entity_id
_entity_poly.type
_entity_poly.pdbx_seq_one_letter_code
_entity_poly.pdbx_strand_id
1 'polypeptide(L)'
;LANVKPAELPWKDISKIPYQITGPYLSELILKAFTEGLQDPTARPTADEWENALVKSIDLLQPCSNKACEQKWYIFDNKTKAVCPFCKTPFSGPLPVLNLYSSRKDANFRPDNHRLMVYTNQSLFQWHINRNIVPNERLTDDQKKRVGYFVYHSEIWYLVNEGMPDLTEVATKTPIPIGGKVALEDGKQLLMSKQDGGRLIVVQMVLN
;
A
#
# COMPACT_ATOMS: atom_id res chain seq x y z
N LEU A 1 26.44 7.55 19.13
CA LEU A 1 25.41 8.00 20.10
C LEU A 1 25.96 8.95 21.18
N ALA A 2 27.26 8.99 21.46
CA ALA A 2 27.84 9.79 22.56
C ALA A 2 27.52 11.31 22.51
N ASN A 3 27.23 11.87 21.33
CA ASN A 3 26.92 13.30 21.15
C ASN A 3 25.43 13.58 20.84
N VAL A 4 24.53 12.64 21.13
CA VAL A 4 23.08 12.79 20.88
C VAL A 4 22.40 13.27 22.17
N LYS A 5 21.59 14.34 22.09
CA LYS A 5 20.83 14.83 23.25
C LYS A 5 19.71 13.82 23.60
N PRO A 6 19.34 13.65 24.88
CA PRO A 6 18.25 12.74 25.27
C PRO A 6 16.93 13.00 24.52
N ALA A 7 16.60 14.28 24.27
CA ALA A 7 15.38 14.67 23.53
C ALA A 7 15.39 14.30 22.03
N GLU A 8 16.55 13.95 21.47
CA GLU A 8 16.70 13.54 20.07
C GLU A 8 16.62 12.02 19.90
N LEU A 9 16.56 11.26 21.00
CA LEU A 9 16.34 9.82 20.99
C LEU A 9 14.84 9.52 21.00
N PRO A 10 14.39 8.44 20.32
CA PRO A 10 15.20 7.48 19.55
C PRO A 10 15.55 7.92 18.11
N TRP A 11 15.14 9.11 17.67
CA TRP A 11 15.21 9.54 16.26
C TRP A 11 16.61 9.58 15.65
N LYS A 12 17.65 9.91 16.43
CA LYS A 12 19.06 9.89 15.98
C LYS A 12 19.76 8.54 16.18
N ASP A 13 19.06 7.52 16.67
CA ASP A 13 19.60 6.17 16.83
C ASP A 13 19.24 5.31 15.62
N ILE A 14 20.13 5.27 14.63
CA ILE A 14 19.96 4.51 13.38
C ILE A 14 19.87 2.99 13.61
N SER A 15 20.31 2.47 14.77
CA SER A 15 20.11 1.06 15.11
C SER A 15 18.65 0.75 15.47
N LYS A 16 17.90 1.76 15.89
CA LYS A 16 16.48 1.65 16.27
C LYS A 16 15.54 2.15 15.18
N ILE A 17 15.87 3.29 14.58
CA ILE A 17 15.07 3.98 13.55
C ILE A 17 15.96 4.21 12.32
N PRO A 18 16.31 3.14 11.58
CA PRO A 18 17.02 3.27 10.32
C PRO A 18 16.08 3.84 9.24
N TYR A 19 16.60 4.52 8.22
CA TYR A 19 15.76 5.10 7.16
C TYR A 19 14.91 4.06 6.41
N GLN A 20 15.34 2.79 6.43
CA GLN A 20 14.65 1.64 5.84
C GLN A 20 13.22 1.42 6.38
N ILE A 21 12.89 1.97 7.55
CA ILE A 21 11.52 1.90 8.08
C ILE A 21 10.51 2.67 7.22
N THR A 22 10.99 3.53 6.32
CA THR A 22 10.15 4.26 5.36
C THR A 22 9.63 3.38 4.21
N GLY A 23 9.96 2.09 4.24
CA GLY A 23 9.51 1.10 3.27
C GLY A 23 10.31 1.13 1.98
N PRO A 24 9.98 0.25 1.02
CA PRO A 24 10.80 0.01 -0.16
C PRO A 24 10.92 1.24 -1.07
N TYR A 25 9.85 2.04 -1.21
CA TYR A 25 9.82 3.13 -2.18
C TYR A 25 10.61 4.37 -1.70
N LEU A 26 10.30 4.87 -0.50
CA LEU A 26 10.99 6.04 0.04
C LEU A 26 12.45 5.74 0.41
N SER A 27 12.75 4.54 0.89
CA SER A 27 14.13 4.19 1.27
C SER A 27 15.08 4.22 0.08
N GLU A 28 14.63 3.81 -1.10
CA GLU A 28 15.40 3.86 -2.34
C GLU A 28 15.74 5.32 -2.70
N LEU A 29 14.76 6.22 -2.63
CA LEU A 29 14.97 7.64 -2.94
C LEU A 29 15.85 8.33 -1.91
N ILE A 30 15.69 8.02 -0.62
CA ILE A 30 16.56 8.53 0.46
C ILE A 30 18.00 8.08 0.18
N LEU A 31 18.22 6.79 -0.10
CA LEU A 31 19.55 6.28 -0.39
C LEU A 31 20.15 6.99 -1.61
N LYS A 32 19.42 7.08 -2.72
CA LYS A 32 19.85 7.77 -3.96
C LYS A 32 20.20 9.23 -3.70
N ALA A 33 19.36 9.97 -2.98
CA ALA A 33 19.58 11.39 -2.69
C ALA A 33 20.85 11.65 -1.86
N PHE A 34 21.14 10.78 -0.87
CA PHE A 34 22.25 10.95 0.06
C PHE A 34 23.52 10.17 -0.33
N THR A 35 23.52 9.47 -1.47
CA THR A 35 24.71 8.79 -2.02
C THR A 35 25.05 9.35 -3.39
N GLU A 36 24.43 8.83 -4.45
CA GLU A 36 24.62 9.27 -5.84
C GLU A 36 24.32 10.77 -5.98
N GLY A 37 23.18 11.22 -5.48
CA GLY A 37 22.72 12.62 -5.52
C GLY A 37 23.56 13.59 -4.67
N LEU A 38 24.38 13.08 -3.75
CA LEU A 38 25.31 13.89 -2.97
C LEU A 38 26.57 14.21 -3.80
N GLN A 39 27.00 13.26 -4.64
CA GLN A 39 28.16 13.42 -5.53
C GLN A 39 27.78 14.12 -6.85
N ASP A 40 26.62 13.77 -7.40
CA ASP A 40 26.06 14.34 -8.63
C ASP A 40 24.65 14.91 -8.37
N PRO A 41 24.51 16.25 -8.26
CA PRO A 41 23.21 16.89 -8.05
C PRO A 41 22.15 16.57 -9.12
N THR A 42 22.54 16.21 -10.35
CA THR A 42 21.61 15.87 -11.43
C THR A 42 21.01 14.48 -11.28
N ALA A 43 21.65 13.59 -10.51
CA ALA A 43 21.17 12.26 -10.18
C ALA A 43 20.18 12.24 -8.99
N ARG A 44 19.87 13.40 -8.39
CA ARG A 44 18.91 13.46 -7.28
C ARG A 44 17.51 13.06 -7.73
N PRO A 45 16.71 12.40 -6.86
CA PRO A 45 15.31 12.14 -7.18
C PRO A 45 14.55 13.44 -7.40
N THR A 46 13.76 13.44 -8.47
CA THR A 46 12.85 14.51 -8.86
C THR A 46 11.67 14.63 -7.89
N ALA A 47 10.98 15.77 -7.92
CA ALA A 47 9.77 15.96 -7.12
C ALA A 47 8.68 14.91 -7.42
N ASP A 48 8.52 14.54 -8.69
CA ASP A 48 7.56 13.51 -9.13
C ASP A 48 7.91 12.12 -8.59
N GLU A 49 9.19 11.74 -8.57
CA GLU A 49 9.63 10.49 -7.94
C GLU A 49 9.27 10.46 -6.44
N TRP A 50 9.50 11.57 -5.72
CA TRP A 50 9.14 11.68 -4.30
C TRP A 50 7.64 11.56 -4.06
N GLU A 51 6.82 12.26 -4.84
CA GLU A 51 5.36 12.22 -4.73
C GLU A 51 4.83 10.80 -4.98
N ASN A 52 5.28 10.17 -6.06
CA ASN A 52 4.91 8.80 -6.39
C ASN A 52 5.33 7.80 -5.30
N ALA A 53 6.54 7.92 -4.76
CA ALA A 53 7.02 7.06 -3.67
C ALA A 53 6.23 7.29 -2.38
N LEU A 54 5.86 8.54 -2.06
CA LEU A 54 5.05 8.86 -0.90
C LEU A 54 3.66 8.24 -0.98
N VAL A 55 2.97 8.40 -2.11
CA VAL A 55 1.66 7.79 -2.37
C VAL A 55 1.73 6.26 -2.19
N LYS A 56 2.71 5.61 -2.81
CA LYS A 56 2.89 4.16 -2.69
C LYS A 56 3.24 3.72 -1.27
N SER A 57 4.00 4.51 -0.52
CA SER A 57 4.35 4.22 0.88
C SER A 57 3.17 4.38 1.83
N ILE A 58 2.25 5.32 1.57
CA ILE A 58 1.00 5.46 2.33
C ILE A 58 0.15 4.18 2.19
N ASP A 59 0.10 3.61 0.99
CA ASP A 59 -0.63 2.36 0.73
C ASP A 59 -0.01 1.14 1.44
N LEU A 60 1.21 1.26 1.97
CA LEU A 60 1.84 0.23 2.79
C LEU A 60 1.63 0.43 4.30
N LEU A 61 0.92 1.48 4.72
CA LEU A 61 0.67 1.73 6.13
C LEU A 61 -0.20 0.63 6.75
N GLN A 62 0.18 0.25 7.96
CA GLN A 62 -0.54 -0.71 8.79
C GLN A 62 -0.71 -0.17 10.21
N PRO A 63 -1.90 -0.32 10.80
CA PRO A 63 -2.11 0.06 12.18
C PRO A 63 -1.38 -0.91 13.10
N CYS A 64 -0.71 -0.39 14.12
CA CYS A 64 -0.08 -1.19 15.15
C CYS A 64 -1.16 -1.82 16.05
N SER A 65 -1.04 -3.14 16.27
CA SER A 65 -1.89 -3.88 17.21
C SER A 65 -1.73 -3.40 18.65
N ASN A 66 -0.54 -2.91 19.02
CA ASN A 66 -0.27 -2.34 20.33
C ASN A 66 -0.82 -0.91 20.44
N LYS A 67 -1.91 -0.76 21.20
CA LYS A 67 -2.55 0.54 21.46
C LYS A 67 -1.68 1.52 22.23
N ALA A 68 -0.68 1.05 22.98
CA ALA A 68 0.30 1.90 23.66
C ALA A 68 1.47 2.33 22.75
N CYS A 69 1.59 1.83 21.52
CA CYS A 69 2.59 2.31 20.57
C CYS A 69 2.39 3.81 20.32
N GLU A 70 3.43 4.62 20.46
CA GLU A 70 3.35 6.07 20.23
C GLU A 70 3.07 6.40 18.76
N GLN A 71 3.68 5.66 17.83
CA GLN A 71 3.56 5.93 16.40
C GLN A 71 2.21 5.51 15.81
N LYS A 72 1.50 4.57 16.47
CA LYS A 72 0.20 4.00 16.08
C LYS A 72 0.15 3.28 14.72
N TRP A 73 0.96 3.68 13.76
CA TRP A 73 1.04 3.18 12.39
C TRP A 73 2.50 2.98 12.00
N TYR A 74 2.73 2.08 11.06
CA TYR A 74 4.04 1.83 10.49
C TYR A 74 3.91 1.34 9.06
N ILE A 75 4.97 1.51 8.26
CA ILE A 75 5.02 0.98 6.91
C ILE A 75 5.41 -0.50 6.98
N PHE A 76 4.62 -1.35 6.34
CA PHE A 76 4.89 -2.78 6.27
C PHE A 76 6.06 -3.04 5.31
N ASP A 77 7.15 -3.62 5.81
CA ASP A 77 8.42 -3.80 5.06
C ASP A 77 8.43 -5.06 4.16
N ASN A 78 7.25 -5.64 3.89
CA ASN A 78 7.02 -6.83 3.07
C ASN A 78 7.74 -8.10 3.55
N LYS A 79 8.17 -8.17 4.82
CA LYS A 79 8.72 -9.40 5.40
C LYS A 79 7.61 -10.24 6.01
N THR A 80 7.70 -11.55 5.83
CA THR A 80 6.72 -12.54 6.35
C THR A 80 6.63 -12.57 7.87
N LYS A 81 7.60 -12.00 8.60
CA LYS A 81 7.58 -11.82 10.06
C LYS A 81 7.75 -10.35 10.44
N ALA A 82 6.99 -9.48 9.80
CA ALA A 82 7.05 -8.05 10.09
C ALA A 82 6.66 -7.77 11.56
N VAL A 83 7.46 -6.96 12.22
CA VAL A 83 7.12 -6.38 13.53
C VAL A 83 7.04 -4.87 13.37
N CYS A 84 6.24 -4.21 14.20
CA CYS A 84 6.26 -2.75 14.26
C CYS A 84 7.70 -2.30 14.56
N PRO A 85 8.34 -1.48 13.70
CA PRO A 85 9.74 -1.11 13.89
C PRO A 85 9.96 -0.29 15.17
N PHE A 86 8.91 0.35 15.68
CA PHE A 86 8.96 1.25 16.84
C PHE A 86 8.81 0.52 18.18
N CYS A 87 7.77 -0.31 18.34
CA CYS A 87 7.48 -1.00 19.60
C CYS A 87 7.75 -2.50 19.57
N LYS A 88 8.20 -3.04 18.42
CA LYS A 88 8.50 -4.46 18.19
C LYS A 88 7.32 -5.42 18.35
N THR A 89 6.10 -4.91 18.47
CA THR A 89 4.91 -5.74 18.51
C THR A 89 4.70 -6.42 17.15
N PRO A 90 4.52 -7.74 17.09
CA PRO A 90 4.18 -8.44 15.86
C PRO A 90 2.78 -8.06 15.38
N PHE A 91 2.54 -8.16 14.07
CA PHE A 91 1.16 -8.08 13.57
C PHE A 91 0.37 -9.31 14.01
N SER A 92 -0.96 -9.22 13.96
CA SER A 92 -1.87 -10.28 14.38
C SER A 92 -2.85 -10.61 13.27
N GLY A 93 -3.14 -11.91 13.11
CA GLY A 93 -4.07 -12.42 12.13
C GLY A 93 -3.51 -12.44 10.70
N PRO A 94 -4.29 -13.00 9.76
CA PRO A 94 -3.95 -12.97 8.35
C PRO A 94 -4.07 -11.53 7.82
N LEU A 95 -3.04 -11.03 7.13
CA LEU A 95 -3.05 -9.72 6.50
C LEU A 95 -3.04 -9.84 4.97
N PRO A 96 -4.06 -9.35 4.26
CA PRO A 96 -4.06 -9.30 2.82
C PRO A 96 -3.13 -8.19 2.32
N VAL A 97 -2.31 -8.53 1.34
CA VAL A 97 -1.50 -7.61 0.54
C VAL A 97 -2.01 -7.70 -0.89
N LEU A 98 -2.43 -6.58 -1.45
CA LEU A 98 -2.89 -6.53 -2.83
C LEU A 98 -1.72 -6.11 -3.71
N ASN A 99 -1.28 -7.05 -4.56
CA ASN A 99 -0.31 -6.75 -5.62
C ASN A 99 -1.07 -6.17 -6.81
N LEU A 100 -0.75 -4.94 -7.21
CA LEU A 100 -1.46 -4.24 -8.28
C LEU A 100 -0.78 -4.51 -9.62
N TYR A 101 -1.59 -4.82 -10.62
CA TYR A 101 -1.18 -5.03 -12.00
C TYR A 101 -2.07 -4.21 -12.91
N SER A 102 -1.52 -3.75 -14.03
CA SER A 102 -2.29 -3.01 -15.01
C SER A 102 -1.95 -3.42 -16.44
N SER A 103 -2.85 -3.09 -17.36
CA SER A 103 -2.61 -3.20 -18.79
C SER A 103 -2.62 -1.83 -19.47
N ARG A 104 -1.89 -1.73 -20.59
CA ARG A 104 -1.78 -0.54 -21.42
C ARG A 104 -2.47 -0.63 -22.78
N LYS A 105 -2.97 -1.81 -23.22
CA LYS A 105 -3.69 -2.00 -24.50
C LYS A 105 -4.16 -3.43 -24.81
N ASP A 106 -3.63 -4.46 -24.14
CA ASP A 106 -3.96 -5.89 -24.40
C ASP A 106 -4.37 -6.62 -23.10
N ALA A 107 -4.84 -7.86 -23.13
CA ALA A 107 -5.13 -8.62 -21.89
C ALA A 107 -3.87 -9.00 -21.05
N ASN A 108 -2.69 -8.46 -21.38
CA ASN A 108 -1.42 -8.72 -20.69
C ASN A 108 -1.21 -7.74 -19.53
N PHE A 109 -1.54 -8.19 -18.32
CA PHE A 109 -1.30 -7.47 -17.08
C PHE A 109 0.18 -7.53 -16.67
N ARG A 110 0.77 -6.37 -16.34
CA ARG A 110 2.13 -6.26 -15.82
C ARG A 110 2.11 -5.69 -14.39
N PRO A 111 3.07 -6.07 -13.53
CA PRO A 111 3.15 -5.52 -12.18
C PRO A 111 3.34 -4.00 -12.21
N ASP A 112 2.59 -3.27 -11.37
CA ASP A 112 2.73 -1.81 -11.23
C ASP A 112 3.89 -1.41 -10.29
N ASN A 113 4.57 -2.41 -9.70
CA ASN A 113 5.45 -2.23 -8.55
C ASN A 113 4.76 -1.34 -7.48
N HIS A 114 3.51 -1.69 -7.18
CA HIS A 114 2.64 -1.00 -6.23
C HIS A 114 1.85 -2.07 -5.49
N ARG A 115 1.90 -1.99 -4.16
CA ARG A 115 1.19 -2.87 -3.25
C ARG A 115 0.32 -2.04 -2.32
N LEU A 116 -0.84 -2.59 -1.97
CA LEU A 116 -1.74 -2.03 -0.96
C LEU A 116 -1.84 -3.02 0.20
N MET A 117 -1.43 -2.59 1.38
CA MET A 117 -1.59 -3.33 2.62
C MET A 117 -3.01 -3.10 3.16
N VAL A 118 -3.75 -4.20 3.34
CA VAL A 118 -5.15 -4.12 3.76
C VAL A 118 -5.26 -4.01 5.28
N TYR A 119 -6.12 -3.11 5.76
CA TYR A 119 -6.57 -3.09 7.15
C TYR A 119 -8.10 -2.83 7.25
N THR A 120 -8.69 -3.07 8.41
CA THR A 120 -10.14 -2.98 8.61
C THR A 120 -10.62 -1.54 8.47
N ASN A 121 -11.73 -1.36 7.77
CA ASN A 121 -12.37 -0.08 7.43
C ASN A 121 -11.50 0.83 6.55
N GLN A 122 -10.50 0.27 5.87
CA GLN A 122 -9.74 1.01 4.86
C GLN A 122 -10.60 1.24 3.63
N SER A 123 -10.70 2.51 3.22
CA SER A 123 -11.39 2.92 2.00
C SER A 123 -10.53 2.65 0.77
N LEU A 124 -11.19 2.23 -0.30
CA LEU A 124 -10.63 2.10 -1.64
C LEU A 124 -11.19 3.24 -2.51
N PHE A 125 -10.35 3.79 -3.38
CA PHE A 125 -10.66 4.95 -4.24
C PHE A 125 -10.22 4.69 -5.69
N GLN A 126 -10.60 5.58 -6.61
CA GLN A 126 -10.37 5.39 -8.04
C GLN A 126 -8.88 5.21 -8.42
N TRP A 127 -7.96 5.93 -7.75
CA TRP A 127 -6.51 5.79 -7.97
C TRP A 127 -5.94 4.43 -7.53
N HIS A 128 -6.67 3.65 -6.73
CA HIS A 128 -6.27 2.30 -6.39
C HIS A 128 -6.65 1.29 -7.49
N ILE A 129 -7.73 1.55 -8.24
CA ILE A 129 -8.28 0.62 -9.25
C ILE A 129 -7.92 0.99 -10.68
N ASN A 130 -7.40 2.20 -10.91
CA ASN A 130 -6.97 2.66 -12.23
C ASN A 130 -5.64 3.42 -12.12
N ARG A 131 -4.62 2.94 -12.84
CA ARG A 131 -3.25 3.50 -12.86
C ARG A 131 -3.16 4.92 -13.42
N ASN A 132 -4.14 5.31 -14.24
CA ASN A 132 -4.16 6.61 -14.91
C ASN A 132 -4.70 7.72 -13.99
N ILE A 133 -5.15 7.36 -12.78
CA ILE A 133 -5.65 8.28 -11.77
C ILE A 133 -4.62 8.29 -10.63
N VAL A 134 -4.10 9.48 -10.32
CA VAL A 134 -3.08 9.70 -9.28
C VAL A 134 -3.71 10.57 -8.18
N PRO A 135 -3.50 10.27 -6.89
CA PRO A 135 -4.08 11.04 -5.80
C PRO A 135 -3.36 12.38 -5.60
N ASN A 136 -3.72 13.38 -6.39
CA ASN A 136 -3.16 14.73 -6.36
C ASN A 136 -4.24 15.83 -6.37
N GLU A 137 -3.84 17.08 -6.47
CA GLU A 137 -4.73 18.25 -6.45
C GLU A 137 -5.71 18.33 -7.62
N ARG A 138 -5.47 17.56 -8.69
CA ARG A 138 -6.25 17.58 -9.94
C ARG A 138 -7.39 16.58 -9.95
N LEU A 139 -7.58 15.82 -8.86
CA LEU A 139 -8.69 14.88 -8.73
C LEU A 139 -10.04 15.61 -8.84
N THR A 140 -10.93 15.04 -9.64
CA THR A 140 -12.33 15.47 -9.67
C THR A 140 -13.06 15.04 -8.39
N ASP A 141 -14.20 15.68 -8.08
CA ASP A 141 -14.97 15.32 -6.89
C ASP A 141 -15.52 13.90 -6.94
N ASP A 142 -15.78 13.37 -8.14
CA ASP A 142 -16.16 11.97 -8.32
C ASP A 142 -15.00 11.01 -8.05
N GLN A 143 -13.76 11.39 -8.38
CA GLN A 143 -12.57 10.57 -8.10
C GLN A 143 -12.22 10.51 -6.61
N LYS A 144 -12.68 11.49 -5.82
CA LYS A 144 -12.53 11.52 -4.36
C LYS A 144 -13.57 10.64 -3.64
N LYS A 145 -14.57 10.10 -4.35
CA LYS A 145 -15.55 9.19 -3.74
C LYS A 145 -14.97 7.81 -3.55
N ARG A 146 -15.31 7.20 -2.42
CA ARG A 146 -14.96 5.82 -2.10
C ARG A 146 -15.65 4.88 -3.10
N VAL A 147 -14.91 3.90 -3.62
CA VAL A 147 -15.42 2.88 -4.57
C VAL A 147 -15.56 1.51 -3.93
N GLY A 148 -15.01 1.33 -2.74
CA GLY A 148 -15.16 0.13 -1.92
C GLY A 148 -14.43 0.28 -0.60
N TYR A 149 -14.49 -0.73 0.25
CA TYR A 149 -13.72 -0.77 1.48
C TYR A 149 -13.44 -2.20 1.91
N PHE A 150 -12.44 -2.36 2.78
CA PHE A 150 -12.09 -3.63 3.37
C PHE A 150 -12.65 -3.77 4.78
N VAL A 151 -13.14 -4.95 5.11
CA VAL A 151 -13.60 -5.27 6.47
C VAL A 151 -13.18 -6.69 6.84
N TYR A 152 -12.62 -6.85 8.03
CA TYR A 152 -12.40 -8.15 8.64
C TYR A 152 -13.60 -8.49 9.54
N HIS A 153 -14.33 -9.55 9.20
CA HIS A 153 -15.51 -9.97 9.93
C HIS A 153 -15.65 -11.49 9.94
N SER A 154 -15.90 -12.06 11.12
CA SER A 154 -16.01 -13.52 11.31
C SER A 154 -14.81 -14.27 10.72
N GLU A 155 -13.60 -13.79 11.02
CA GLU A 155 -12.31 -14.34 10.58
C GLU A 155 -12.06 -14.33 9.07
N ILE A 156 -12.87 -13.60 8.30
CA ILE A 156 -12.75 -13.47 6.85
C ILE A 156 -12.56 -11.99 6.49
N TRP A 157 -11.60 -11.74 5.61
CA TRP A 157 -11.44 -10.44 4.95
C TRP A 157 -12.40 -10.32 3.79
N TYR A 158 -13.14 -9.22 3.72
CA TYR A 158 -14.01 -8.90 2.60
C TYR A 158 -13.58 -7.59 1.95
N LEU A 159 -13.63 -7.56 0.62
CA LEU A 159 -13.77 -6.33 -0.16
C LEU A 159 -15.26 -6.11 -0.42
N VAL A 160 -15.79 -4.99 0.05
CA VAL A 160 -17.16 -4.55 -0.23
C VAL A 160 -17.13 -3.57 -1.39
N ASN A 161 -17.97 -3.82 -2.40
CA ASN A 161 -18.06 -2.99 -3.59
C ASN A 161 -19.08 -1.87 -3.40
N GLU A 162 -18.66 -0.61 -3.51
CA GLU A 162 -19.55 0.55 -3.42
C GLU A 162 -19.61 1.39 -4.70
N GLY A 163 -18.70 1.17 -5.65
CA GLY A 163 -18.57 2.01 -6.84
C GLY A 163 -17.68 1.44 -7.94
N MET A 164 -17.47 0.12 -7.98
CA MET A 164 -16.71 -0.56 -9.03
C MET A 164 -17.65 -1.37 -9.94
N PRO A 165 -18.12 -0.81 -11.07
CA PRO A 165 -19.09 -1.50 -11.94
C PRO A 165 -18.52 -2.74 -12.63
N ASP A 166 -17.20 -2.79 -12.82
CA ASP A 166 -16.50 -3.86 -13.53
C ASP A 166 -15.91 -4.94 -12.61
N LEU A 167 -16.11 -4.84 -11.29
CA LEU A 167 -15.48 -5.73 -10.33
C LEU A 167 -15.84 -7.19 -10.63
N THR A 168 -14.84 -8.00 -10.96
CA THR A 168 -15.03 -9.39 -11.40
C THR A 168 -13.96 -10.28 -10.79
N GLU A 169 -14.34 -11.43 -10.25
CA GLU A 169 -13.39 -12.49 -9.90
C GLU A 169 -12.94 -13.21 -11.17
N VAL A 170 -11.63 -13.24 -11.42
CA VAL A 170 -11.08 -13.69 -12.71
C VAL A 170 -11.24 -15.20 -12.91
N ALA A 171 -10.99 -15.98 -11.86
CA ALA A 171 -11.02 -17.45 -11.94
C ALA A 171 -12.43 -17.98 -12.27
N THR A 172 -13.45 -17.45 -11.60
CA THR A 172 -14.85 -17.85 -11.74
C THR A 172 -15.60 -17.03 -12.79
N LYS A 173 -15.00 -15.94 -13.28
CA LYS A 173 -15.65 -14.90 -14.11
C LYS A 173 -16.92 -14.36 -13.48
N THR A 174 -17.01 -14.40 -12.15
CA THR A 174 -18.20 -13.95 -11.42
C THR A 174 -18.13 -12.45 -11.17
N PRO A 175 -19.11 -11.66 -11.66
CA PRO A 175 -19.18 -10.25 -11.35
C PRO A 175 -19.60 -10.05 -9.89
N ILE A 176 -19.03 -9.03 -9.24
CA ILE A 176 -19.39 -8.60 -7.90
C ILE A 176 -20.09 -7.26 -8.04
N PRO A 177 -21.44 -7.23 -8.04
CA PRO A 177 -22.19 -5.99 -8.27
C PRO A 177 -21.94 -4.98 -7.15
N ILE A 178 -22.27 -3.71 -7.41
CA ILE A 178 -22.27 -2.66 -6.39
C ILE A 178 -23.24 -3.06 -5.27
N GLY A 179 -22.81 -2.92 -4.02
CA GLY A 179 -23.48 -3.44 -2.82
C GLY A 179 -23.10 -4.88 -2.47
N GLY A 180 -22.42 -5.59 -3.37
CA GLY A 180 -21.89 -6.94 -3.14
C GLY A 180 -20.57 -6.92 -2.37
N LYS A 181 -20.10 -8.13 -2.01
CA LYS A 181 -18.80 -8.33 -1.36
C LYS A 181 -18.14 -9.61 -1.83
N VAL A 182 -16.82 -9.66 -1.73
CA VAL A 182 -16.00 -10.84 -2.06
C VAL A 182 -14.99 -11.09 -0.95
N ALA A 183 -14.82 -12.36 -0.57
CA ALA A 183 -13.78 -12.75 0.39
C ALA A 183 -12.40 -12.57 -0.24
N LEU A 184 -11.41 -12.14 0.54
CA LEU A 184 -10.01 -12.08 0.13
C LEU A 184 -9.32 -13.37 0.58
N GLU A 185 -8.80 -14.13 -0.38
CA GLU A 185 -8.12 -15.41 -0.17
C GLU A 185 -6.78 -15.37 -0.90
N ASP A 186 -5.81 -16.14 -0.43
CA ASP A 186 -4.48 -16.16 -1.05
C ASP A 186 -4.55 -16.56 -2.52
N GLY A 187 -3.85 -15.82 -3.37
CA GLY A 187 -3.85 -16.01 -4.83
C GLY A 187 -5.10 -15.52 -5.55
N LYS A 188 -6.13 -15.02 -4.85
CA LYS A 188 -7.37 -14.55 -5.49
C LYS A 188 -7.09 -13.37 -6.42
N GLN A 189 -7.69 -13.43 -7.60
CA GLN A 189 -7.51 -12.43 -8.66
C GLN A 189 -8.81 -11.68 -8.90
N LEU A 190 -8.80 -10.36 -8.72
CA LEU A 190 -9.97 -9.50 -8.93
C LEU A 190 -9.65 -8.44 -9.98
N LEU A 191 -10.41 -8.43 -11.06
CA LEU A 191 -10.37 -7.36 -12.06
C LEU A 191 -11.21 -6.20 -11.53
N MET A 192 -10.58 -5.06 -11.25
CA MET A 192 -11.23 -3.93 -10.58
C MET A 192 -11.90 -2.97 -11.56
N SER A 193 -11.33 -2.82 -12.77
CA SER A 193 -11.86 -1.99 -13.84
C SER A 193 -11.50 -2.55 -15.21
N LYS A 194 -12.41 -2.46 -16.18
CA LYS A 194 -12.18 -2.80 -17.60
C LYS A 194 -11.81 -1.58 -18.45
N GLN A 195 -11.80 -0.39 -17.85
CA GLN A 195 -11.44 0.85 -18.53
C GLN A 195 -9.94 0.88 -18.83
N ASP A 196 -9.52 1.81 -19.70
CA ASP A 196 -8.10 2.05 -19.93
C ASP A 196 -7.40 2.41 -18.62
N GLY A 197 -6.28 1.74 -18.36
CA GLY A 197 -5.54 1.83 -17.10
C GLY A 197 -6.14 1.05 -15.93
N GLY A 198 -7.23 0.31 -16.13
CA GLY A 198 -7.84 -0.53 -15.11
C GLY A 198 -6.87 -1.57 -14.53
N ARG A 199 -7.01 -1.83 -13.24
CA ARG A 199 -6.13 -2.74 -12.50
C ARG A 199 -6.74 -4.12 -12.27
N LEU A 200 -5.86 -5.10 -12.33
CA LEU A 200 -6.03 -6.43 -11.76
C LEU A 200 -5.31 -6.43 -10.41
N ILE A 201 -5.94 -6.98 -9.38
CA ILE A 201 -5.29 -7.23 -8.10
C ILE A 201 -5.09 -8.72 -7.89
N VAL A 202 -3.93 -9.07 -7.33
CA VAL A 202 -3.64 -10.42 -6.84
C VAL A 202 -3.48 -10.33 -5.33
N VAL A 203 -4.36 -11.01 -4.61
CA VAL A 203 -4.33 -11.09 -3.15
C VAL A 203 -3.19 -12.01 -2.74
N GLN A 204 -2.37 -11.56 -1.81
CA GLN A 204 -1.37 -12.37 -1.12
C GLN A 204 -1.63 -12.29 0.38
N MET A 205 -1.84 -13.43 1.03
CA MET A 205 -2.08 -13.49 2.46
C MET A 205 -0.76 -13.66 3.21
N VAL A 206 -0.48 -12.74 4.13
CA VAL A 206 0.67 -12.84 5.03
C VAL A 206 0.19 -13.38 6.37
N LEU A 207 0.83 -14.47 6.80
CA LEU A 207 0.58 -15.14 8.08
C LEU A 207 1.79 -14.90 8.99
N ASN A 208 1.53 -14.65 10.28
CA ASN A 208 2.58 -14.47 11.30
C ASN A 208 3.10 -15.82 11.81
#